data_AF-S8BPN9-F1
#
_entry.id   AF-S8BPN9-F1
#
_cell.length_a   1.000
_cell.length_b   1.000
_cell.length_c   1.000
_cell.angle_alpha   90.00
_cell.angle_beta   90.00
_cell.angle_gamma   90.00
#
_symmetry.space_group_name_H-M   'P 1'
#
loop_
_entity.id
_entity.type
_entity.pdbx_description
1 polymer ?
#
loop_
_entity_poly.entity_id
_entity_poly.type
_entity_poly.pdbx_seq_one_letter_code
_entity_poly.pdbx_strand_id
1 'polypeptide(L)'
;MLGKLKFASLRRRSRQSLTALHESRPVESIHNLSDGSLTFDSGVIRDGVTVTPSLSSPSLIPTSNGLTDSGRASISSQQFIPAIPSRSSATALDETTQEGFESPILKRQSTYTIQQTQQVQPVQTLSPNAPRILSINDGSWTFSSVLLVFGQCGKSDQPQDGSLVVHHHHGNFPSTTWPVSDGYFRALVYLEPGPNKLQFEYVSPRTIVALKSQFTIHMMPLAAPPLHLVILLGKDSLGTFDCPPEKFKNSSNDLDTAIKKFRMAAYLWQAYTAEEMAKNKFGRRTFRFEETWATESISHRDKMPRNVPNVHILRSEKTVAEIRDHDIAQQNPNGKRKGELWNIAYEAVETYFSPKSLYDKKYVAVLIVDSKWDPDVGLITGHAALGGGAGFIQMGIFGSHSLHSWPTSIEDVVSCFTDCTRTDTKMIANDAGESGSYW
;
A
#
# COMPACT_ATOMS: atom_id res chain seq x y z
N MET A 1 41.67 -37.10 -22.59
CA MET A 1 42.51 -36.89 -21.39
C MET A 1 41.67 -36.17 -20.34
N LEU A 2 41.09 -36.92 -19.40
CA LEU A 2 40.46 -36.40 -18.20
C LEU A 2 41.49 -36.43 -17.06
N GLY A 3 41.69 -35.29 -16.39
CA GLY A 3 42.43 -35.20 -15.13
C GLY A 3 41.49 -34.93 -13.98
N LYS A 4 41.23 -35.95 -13.16
CA LYS A 4 40.54 -35.86 -11.86
C LYS A 4 41.52 -35.32 -10.81
N LEU A 5 41.04 -34.46 -9.92
CA LEU A 5 41.59 -34.33 -8.56
C LEU A 5 40.45 -33.97 -7.58
N LYS A 6 40.18 -34.89 -6.65
CA LYS A 6 39.39 -34.73 -5.42
C LYS A 6 40.35 -34.34 -4.29
N PHE A 7 39.90 -33.56 -3.31
CA PHE A 7 40.23 -33.56 -1.86
C PHE A 7 39.53 -32.31 -1.27
N ALA A 8 39.02 -32.19 -0.05
CA ALA A 8 38.54 -33.07 1.00
C ALA A 8 37.85 -32.15 2.04
N SER A 9 36.91 -32.71 2.79
CA SER A 9 36.28 -32.07 3.96
C SER A 9 37.29 -31.83 5.09
N LEU A 10 37.26 -30.65 5.72
CA LEU A 10 37.81 -30.45 7.07
C LEU A 10 36.90 -29.54 7.90
N ARG A 11 36.77 -29.93 9.16
CA ARG A 11 35.82 -29.50 10.19
C ARG A 11 36.56 -28.55 11.17
N ARG A 12 35.82 -27.57 11.70
CA ARG A 12 35.76 -27.15 13.13
C ARG A 12 36.67 -26.02 13.66
N ARG A 13 36.01 -25.16 14.47
CA ARG A 13 36.39 -24.44 15.73
C ARG A 13 36.30 -22.91 15.58
N SER A 14 35.84 -22.10 16.53
CA SER A 14 35.16 -22.28 17.83
C SER A 14 34.75 -20.90 18.35
N ARG A 15 33.73 -20.89 19.23
CA ARG A 15 33.22 -19.77 20.05
C ARG A 15 34.30 -18.98 20.82
N GLN A 16 34.00 -17.71 21.11
CA GLN A 16 34.37 -17.07 22.38
C GLN A 16 33.10 -16.49 23.03
N SER A 17 32.84 -16.93 24.26
CA SER A 17 31.91 -16.33 25.22
C SER A 17 32.75 -15.74 26.35
N LEU A 18 32.41 -14.53 26.78
CA LEU A 18 32.89 -13.96 28.05
C LEU A 18 31.86 -14.28 29.14
N THR A 19 32.35 -14.90 30.22
CA THR A 19 31.60 -15.24 31.42
C THR A 19 32.03 -14.28 32.53
N ALA A 20 31.08 -13.77 33.31
CA ALA A 20 31.33 -13.31 34.69
C ALA A 20 30.37 -14.05 35.64
N LEU A 21 30.95 -14.47 36.75
CA LEU A 21 30.51 -15.37 37.84
C LEU A 21 29.34 -14.76 38.65
N HIS A 22 28.28 -15.47 39.08
CA HIS A 22 28.08 -16.60 40.02
C HIS A 22 27.97 -16.21 41.51
N GLU A 23 26.78 -16.44 42.10
CA GLU A 23 26.47 -17.11 43.41
C GLU A 23 24.91 -17.20 43.49
N SER A 24 24.19 -18.34 43.49
CA SER A 24 24.08 -19.53 44.37
C SER A 24 23.50 -19.18 45.77
N ARG A 25 22.42 -19.75 46.34
CA ARG A 25 21.97 -21.17 46.45
C ARG A 25 20.54 -21.29 47.13
N PRO A 26 19.97 -22.49 47.44
CA PRO A 26 18.56 -22.90 47.13
C PRO A 26 17.73 -23.51 48.31
N VAL A 27 16.51 -24.03 48.06
CA VAL A 27 15.80 -25.15 48.77
C VAL A 27 14.72 -25.74 47.81
N GLU A 28 14.88 -26.94 47.23
CA GLU A 28 14.27 -28.27 47.56
C GLU A 28 12.72 -28.35 47.49
N SER A 29 12.12 -28.99 46.46
CA SER A 29 11.76 -30.43 46.24
C SER A 29 10.45 -30.86 46.93
N ILE A 30 9.47 -31.47 46.25
CA ILE A 30 9.25 -32.95 46.15
C ILE A 30 8.01 -33.23 45.25
N HIS A 31 8.20 -34.05 44.18
CA HIS A 31 7.50 -35.32 43.79
C HIS A 31 5.95 -35.45 43.94
N ASN A 32 5.17 -36.19 43.13
CA ASN A 32 5.43 -37.36 42.26
C ASN A 32 4.20 -37.72 41.37
N LEU A 33 4.47 -38.35 40.21
CA LEU A 33 3.82 -39.51 39.54
C LEU A 33 2.30 -39.52 39.28
N SER A 34 1.78 -39.86 38.09
CA SER A 34 1.86 -41.16 37.36
C SER A 34 0.92 -41.07 36.13
N ASP A 35 0.80 -42.00 35.19
CA ASP A 35 1.71 -42.80 34.36
C ASP A 35 0.83 -43.50 33.29
N GLY A 36 1.39 -43.87 32.14
CA GLY A 36 0.88 -44.90 31.21
C GLY A 36 0.04 -44.46 29.99
N SER A 37 0.09 -45.08 28.79
CA SER A 37 1.07 -45.89 28.03
C SER A 37 0.34 -46.47 26.78
N LEU A 38 0.87 -46.23 25.57
CA LEU A 38 1.01 -47.15 24.38
C LEU A 38 -0.29 -47.71 23.69
N THR A 39 -0.40 -47.99 22.37
CA THR A 39 0.52 -48.39 21.29
C THR A 39 -0.15 -48.38 19.89
N PHE A 40 0.65 -48.12 18.84
CA PHE A 40 0.72 -48.63 17.43
C PHE A 40 -0.49 -49.26 16.68
N ASP A 41 -0.69 -48.90 15.39
CA ASP A 41 -0.31 -49.75 14.23
C ASP A 41 -0.38 -48.99 12.86
N SER A 42 0.25 -49.56 11.84
CA SER A 42 0.65 -49.01 10.53
C SER A 42 -0.23 -49.48 9.37
N GLY A 43 -0.14 -48.83 8.19
CA GLY A 43 -0.32 -49.55 6.91
C GLY A 43 -0.97 -48.86 5.70
N VAL A 44 -0.12 -48.33 4.80
CA VAL A 44 -0.15 -48.43 3.31
C VAL A 44 -1.40 -47.96 2.52
N ILE A 45 -1.23 -46.91 1.69
CA ILE A 45 -2.04 -46.66 0.48
C ILE A 45 -1.13 -46.58 -0.75
N ARG A 46 -1.57 -47.28 -1.81
CA ARG A 46 -1.02 -47.35 -3.17
C ARG A 46 -1.64 -46.30 -4.10
N ASP A 47 -0.90 -46.09 -5.18
CA ASP A 47 -1.30 -45.63 -6.52
C ASP A 47 -1.56 -44.13 -6.74
N GLY A 48 -0.59 -43.52 -7.42
CA GLY A 48 -0.73 -42.25 -8.10
C GLY A 48 -1.42 -42.41 -9.45
N VAL A 49 -2.27 -41.45 -9.79
CA VAL A 49 -2.79 -41.23 -11.14
C VAL A 49 -2.70 -39.73 -11.42
N THR A 50 -1.96 -39.40 -12.47
CA THR A 50 -1.83 -38.06 -13.05
C THR A 50 -2.95 -37.87 -14.09
N VAL A 51 -3.76 -36.81 -13.95
CA VAL A 51 -4.67 -36.34 -15.01
C VAL A 51 -4.56 -34.82 -15.15
N THR A 52 -4.27 -34.40 -16.38
CA THR A 52 -4.18 -33.03 -16.91
C THR A 52 -5.53 -32.30 -16.96
N PRO A 53 -5.60 -30.97 -16.78
CA PRO A 53 -6.85 -30.23 -16.99
C PRO A 53 -7.00 -29.73 -18.44
N SER A 54 -8.15 -30.04 -19.04
CA SER A 54 -8.60 -29.54 -20.35
C SER A 54 -9.36 -28.21 -20.21
N LEU A 55 -9.02 -27.25 -21.07
CA LEU A 55 -9.70 -25.98 -21.29
C LEU A 55 -11.04 -26.18 -22.01
N SER A 56 -12.10 -25.55 -21.53
CA SER A 56 -13.35 -25.38 -22.29
C SER A 56 -13.95 -23.99 -22.06
N SER A 57 -14.11 -23.26 -23.16
CA SER A 57 -14.79 -21.97 -23.31
C SER A 57 -16.32 -22.11 -23.15
N PRO A 58 -17.06 -21.05 -22.74
CA PRO A 58 -18.52 -21.05 -22.81
C PRO A 58 -19.09 -20.26 -24.00
N SER A 59 -20.17 -20.81 -24.56
CA SER A 59 -20.97 -20.33 -25.68
C SER A 59 -22.05 -19.30 -25.27
N LEU A 60 -22.45 -18.48 -26.24
CA LEU A 60 -23.54 -17.47 -26.23
C LEU A 60 -24.95 -18.15 -26.26
N ILE A 61 -26.03 -17.58 -25.70
CA ILE A 61 -27.15 -16.76 -26.29
C ILE A 61 -28.41 -17.00 -25.37
N PRO A 62 -29.57 -16.27 -25.35
CA PRO A 62 -29.94 -14.84 -25.42
C PRO A 62 -30.78 -14.32 -24.20
N THR A 63 -31.08 -13.03 -24.25
CA THR A 63 -31.94 -12.21 -23.36
C THR A 63 -33.46 -12.42 -23.51
N SER A 64 -34.21 -12.30 -22.40
CA SER A 64 -35.63 -11.87 -22.39
C SER A 64 -35.96 -11.08 -21.11
N ASN A 65 -36.62 -9.93 -21.28
CA ASN A 65 -37.04 -8.99 -20.24
C ASN A 65 -38.25 -9.47 -19.43
N GLY A 66 -38.28 -9.11 -18.14
CA GLY A 66 -39.47 -9.15 -17.28
C GLY A 66 -39.21 -8.39 -15.98
N LEU A 67 -39.87 -7.24 -15.82
CA LEU A 67 -39.85 -6.39 -14.63
C LEU A 67 -40.72 -7.00 -13.52
N THR A 68 -40.15 -7.21 -12.34
CA THR A 68 -40.86 -7.11 -11.04
C THR A 68 -39.90 -6.67 -9.93
N ASP A 69 -40.37 -5.67 -9.20
CA ASP A 69 -39.79 -4.99 -8.04
C ASP A 69 -39.65 -5.92 -6.81
N SER A 70 -38.73 -5.57 -5.90
CA SER A 70 -38.24 -6.30 -4.70
C SER A 70 -36.93 -7.09 -4.90
N GLY A 71 -35.79 -6.40 -4.91
CA GLY A 71 -34.47 -7.00 -5.15
C GLY A 71 -33.51 -6.93 -3.96
N ARG A 72 -33.47 -7.99 -3.15
CA ARG A 72 -32.32 -8.37 -2.33
C ARG A 72 -31.07 -8.39 -3.23
N ALA A 73 -30.01 -7.66 -2.85
CA ALA A 73 -28.82 -7.49 -3.67
C ALA A 73 -28.23 -8.85 -4.09
N SER A 74 -28.36 -9.17 -5.39
CA SER A 74 -27.69 -10.31 -6.00
C SER A 74 -26.34 -9.85 -6.49
N ILE A 75 -25.28 -10.26 -5.79
CA ILE A 75 -23.89 -9.89 -6.09
C ILE A 75 -23.39 -10.83 -7.19
N SER A 76 -23.21 -10.31 -8.40
CA SER A 76 -22.46 -10.99 -9.47
C SER A 76 -21.05 -10.42 -9.53
N SER A 77 -20.06 -11.25 -9.20
CA SER A 77 -18.64 -10.99 -9.39
C SER A 77 -18.30 -11.02 -10.88
N GLN A 78 -18.36 -9.87 -11.55
CA GLN A 78 -17.73 -9.71 -12.86
C GLN A 78 -16.62 -8.65 -12.78
N GLN A 79 -15.42 -9.07 -13.19
CA GLN A 79 -14.26 -8.21 -13.38
C GLN A 79 -14.62 -7.10 -14.37
N PHE A 80 -14.57 -5.85 -13.93
CA PHE A 80 -14.77 -4.69 -14.80
C PHE A 80 -13.56 -4.52 -15.73
N ILE A 81 -13.76 -4.76 -17.03
CA ILE A 81 -12.83 -4.33 -18.09
C ILE A 81 -13.39 -3.01 -18.66
N PRO A 82 -12.71 -1.86 -18.54
CA PRO A 82 -13.19 -0.62 -19.14
C PRO A 82 -13.09 -0.67 -20.67
N ALA A 83 -14.11 -0.14 -21.36
CA ALA A 83 -14.10 0.01 -22.81
C ALA A 83 -13.11 1.10 -23.27
N ILE A 84 -12.35 0.81 -24.33
CA ILE A 84 -11.45 1.75 -25.01
C ILE A 84 -12.29 2.69 -25.88
N PRO A 85 -12.19 4.02 -25.76
CA PRO A 85 -12.87 4.93 -26.66
C PRO A 85 -12.21 4.93 -28.06
N SER A 86 -13.03 4.83 -29.10
CA SER A 86 -12.61 4.90 -30.49
C SER A 86 -12.18 6.32 -30.88
N ARG A 87 -11.09 6.40 -31.63
CA ARG A 87 -10.46 7.64 -32.12
C ARG A 87 -11.31 8.22 -33.27
N SER A 88 -11.87 9.40 -33.11
CA SER A 88 -12.50 10.12 -34.23
C SER A 88 -11.43 10.74 -35.12
N SER A 89 -11.52 10.42 -36.41
CA SER A 89 -10.69 10.92 -37.50
C SER A 89 -11.02 12.38 -37.83
N ALA A 90 -9.98 13.19 -37.99
CA ALA A 90 -10.06 14.57 -38.44
C ALA A 90 -10.46 14.62 -39.93
N THR A 91 -11.37 15.53 -40.28
CA THR A 91 -11.66 15.91 -41.67
C THR A 91 -11.39 17.40 -41.81
N ALA A 92 -10.48 17.73 -42.71
CA ALA A 92 -10.18 19.08 -43.15
C ALA A 92 -11.30 19.58 -44.08
N LEU A 93 -11.73 20.84 -43.92
CA LEU A 93 -12.40 21.60 -44.96
C LEU A 93 -11.98 23.08 -44.90
N ASP A 94 -11.96 23.63 -46.11
CA ASP A 94 -11.23 24.77 -46.64
C ASP A 94 -11.97 26.12 -46.45
N GLU A 95 -11.22 27.20 -46.69
CA GLU A 95 -11.56 28.62 -46.51
C GLU A 95 -12.76 29.13 -47.32
N THR A 96 -13.42 30.18 -46.82
CA THR A 96 -13.85 31.33 -47.65
C THR A 96 -14.20 32.57 -46.81
N THR A 97 -13.84 33.72 -47.37
CA THR A 97 -13.79 35.10 -46.87
C THR A 97 -15.14 35.81 -46.81
N GLN A 98 -15.37 36.68 -45.81
CA GLN A 98 -15.86 38.06 -46.01
C GLN A 98 -15.86 38.94 -44.73
N GLU A 99 -15.62 40.23 -44.97
CA GLU A 99 -15.48 41.44 -44.14
C GLU A 99 -16.61 41.63 -43.09
N GLY A 100 -16.52 42.36 -41.98
CA GLY A 100 -15.59 43.36 -41.44
C GLY A 100 -16.43 44.28 -40.53
N PHE A 101 -16.02 44.51 -39.27
CA PHE A 101 -16.44 45.66 -38.44
C PHE A 101 -15.46 45.84 -37.27
N GLU A 102 -14.76 46.97 -37.26
CA GLU A 102 -13.79 47.45 -36.26
C GLU A 102 -14.49 47.81 -34.93
N SER A 103 -13.91 47.63 -33.73
CA SER A 103 -12.91 48.48 -33.04
C SER A 103 -12.99 48.18 -31.51
N PRO A 104 -12.09 48.65 -30.61
CA PRO A 104 -10.69 49.04 -30.76
C PRO A 104 -9.74 48.38 -29.73
N ILE A 105 -8.46 48.37 -30.07
CA ILE A 105 -7.32 47.87 -29.28
C ILE A 105 -6.79 48.97 -28.35
N LEU A 106 -6.76 48.71 -27.04
CA LEU A 106 -6.03 49.52 -26.05
C LEU A 106 -4.55 49.11 -26.04
N LYS A 107 -3.73 49.87 -26.79
CA LYS A 107 -2.27 49.87 -26.65
C LYS A 107 -1.90 50.63 -25.37
N ARG A 108 -1.40 49.93 -24.36
CA ARG A 108 -0.66 50.57 -23.25
C ARG A 108 0.83 50.25 -23.43
N GLN A 109 1.56 51.24 -23.92
CA GLN A 109 3.02 51.28 -23.86
C GLN A 109 3.43 51.38 -22.39
N SER A 110 4.37 50.55 -21.96
CA SER A 110 5.09 50.71 -20.70
C SER A 110 6.54 50.35 -20.95
N THR A 111 7.33 51.37 -21.26
CA THR A 111 8.79 51.37 -21.23
C THR A 111 9.26 51.38 -19.78
N TYR A 112 9.67 50.21 -19.28
CA TYR A 112 10.60 50.11 -18.15
C TYR A 112 11.78 49.24 -18.59
N THR A 113 12.84 49.90 -19.02
CA THR A 113 14.14 49.28 -19.27
C THR A 113 14.79 49.02 -17.92
N ILE A 114 14.62 47.81 -17.38
CA ILE A 114 15.49 47.32 -16.30
C ILE A 114 16.62 46.56 -16.98
N GLN A 115 17.82 47.13 -16.97
CA GLN A 115 19.04 46.38 -17.26
C GLN A 115 19.23 45.34 -16.16
N GLN A 116 18.68 44.15 -16.36
CA GLN A 116 19.12 42.97 -15.62
C GLN A 116 20.44 42.52 -16.24
N THR A 117 21.53 42.80 -15.54
CA THR A 117 22.77 42.03 -15.70
C THR A 117 22.42 40.56 -15.54
N GLN A 118 22.37 39.83 -16.65
CA GLN A 118 22.32 38.37 -16.64
C GLN A 118 23.64 37.89 -16.02
N GLN A 119 23.63 37.70 -14.70
CA GLN A 119 24.55 36.76 -14.10
C GLN A 119 24.15 35.39 -14.64
N VAL A 120 24.85 34.95 -15.68
CA VAL A 120 24.84 33.56 -16.13
C VAL A 120 25.34 32.76 -14.93
N GLN A 121 24.42 32.24 -14.12
CA GLN A 121 24.78 31.23 -13.14
C GLN A 121 25.40 30.07 -13.93
N PRO A 122 26.59 29.59 -13.54
CA PRO A 122 27.15 28.41 -14.17
C PRO A 122 26.13 27.30 -14.01
N VAL A 123 25.66 26.73 -15.13
CA VAL A 123 24.89 25.48 -15.12
C VAL A 123 25.76 24.50 -14.36
N GLN A 124 25.40 24.19 -13.12
CA GLN A 124 26.08 23.16 -12.36
C GLN A 124 25.91 21.88 -13.17
N THR A 125 26.97 21.45 -13.84
CA THR A 125 27.03 20.16 -14.48
C THR A 125 26.95 19.14 -13.36
N LEU A 126 25.73 18.69 -13.08
CA LEU A 126 25.48 17.58 -12.17
C LEU A 126 26.44 16.46 -12.56
N SER A 127 27.19 15.94 -11.59
CA SER A 127 28.05 14.78 -11.83
C SER A 127 27.25 13.74 -12.60
N PRO A 128 27.79 13.12 -13.67
CA PRO A 128 27.05 12.11 -14.43
C PRO A 128 26.61 10.91 -13.57
N ASN A 129 27.23 10.76 -12.39
CA ASN A 129 26.98 9.72 -11.40
C ASN A 129 26.04 10.18 -10.26
N ALA A 130 25.59 11.44 -10.25
CA ALA A 130 24.61 11.93 -9.28
C ALA A 130 23.26 11.22 -9.48
N PRO A 131 22.38 11.19 -8.45
CA PRO A 131 21.05 10.63 -8.60
C PRO A 131 20.28 11.28 -9.76
N ARG A 132 19.78 10.45 -10.67
CA ARG A 132 18.91 10.83 -11.79
C ARG A 132 17.55 10.19 -11.59
N ILE A 133 16.52 11.02 -11.48
CA ILE A 133 15.14 10.56 -11.43
C ILE A 133 14.69 10.24 -12.85
N LEU A 134 14.08 9.07 -13.03
CA LEU A 134 13.66 8.54 -14.33
C LEU A 134 12.14 8.40 -14.46
N SER A 135 11.41 8.27 -13.34
CA SER A 135 9.95 8.11 -13.37
C SER A 135 9.18 9.40 -13.61
N ILE A 136 9.81 10.56 -13.44
CA ILE A 136 9.18 11.87 -13.57
C ILE A 136 10.22 12.93 -13.99
N ASN A 137 9.80 13.96 -14.70
CA ASN A 137 10.67 15.05 -15.15
C ASN A 137 10.73 16.18 -14.11
N ASP A 138 11.84 16.92 -14.09
CA ASP A 138 11.98 18.11 -13.26
C ASP A 138 10.94 19.18 -13.65
N GLY A 139 10.37 19.87 -12.65
CA GLY A 139 9.29 20.84 -12.82
C GLY A 139 7.91 20.22 -13.09
N SER A 140 7.76 18.90 -12.99
CA SER A 140 6.47 18.24 -13.20
C SER A 140 5.48 18.51 -12.08
N TRP A 141 4.19 18.34 -12.40
CA TRP A 141 3.08 18.43 -11.47
C TRP A 141 2.63 17.05 -10.97
N THR A 142 2.29 16.97 -9.67
CA THR A 142 1.70 15.80 -9.02
C THR A 142 0.48 16.22 -8.20
N PHE A 143 -0.35 15.23 -7.84
CA PHE A 143 -1.64 15.49 -7.19
C PHE A 143 -1.81 14.71 -5.86
N SER A 144 -0.71 14.24 -5.30
CA SER A 144 -0.63 13.46 -4.05
C SER A 144 0.52 13.96 -3.19
N SER A 145 0.35 13.89 -1.86
CA SER A 145 1.37 14.26 -0.89
C SER A 145 2.50 13.25 -0.76
N VAL A 146 2.32 12.01 -1.24
CA VAL A 146 3.39 11.02 -1.37
C VAL A 146 3.56 10.64 -2.84
N LEU A 147 4.80 10.74 -3.31
CA LEU A 147 5.21 10.40 -4.67
C LEU A 147 6.20 9.24 -4.64
N LEU A 148 5.94 8.19 -5.41
CA LEU A 148 6.93 7.16 -5.71
C LEU A 148 7.83 7.63 -6.86
N VAL A 149 9.13 7.72 -6.60
CA VAL A 149 10.15 8.00 -7.62
C VAL A 149 11.02 6.78 -7.86
N PHE A 150 11.41 6.57 -9.11
CA PHE A 150 12.40 5.59 -9.53
C PHE A 150 13.53 6.31 -10.25
N GLY A 151 14.76 5.87 -10.01
CA GLY A 151 15.94 6.48 -10.60
C GLY A 151 17.18 5.62 -10.53
N GLN A 152 18.28 6.22 -10.97
CA GLN A 152 19.61 5.61 -11.01
C GLN A 152 20.66 6.56 -10.45
N CYS A 153 21.71 6.03 -9.86
CA CYS A 153 22.85 6.79 -9.34
C CYS A 153 24.14 5.96 -9.46
N GLY A 154 25.28 6.63 -9.29
CA GLY A 154 26.58 6.00 -9.46
C GLY A 154 26.94 5.78 -10.92
N LYS A 155 28.01 5.02 -11.13
CA LYS A 155 28.57 4.72 -12.44
C LYS A 155 27.81 3.56 -13.07
N SER A 156 27.29 3.72 -14.28
CA SER A 156 26.53 2.67 -14.98
C SER A 156 27.38 1.46 -15.38
N ASP A 157 28.69 1.64 -15.59
CA ASP A 157 29.63 0.57 -15.91
C ASP A 157 30.12 -0.21 -14.67
N GLN A 158 29.92 0.37 -13.49
CA GLN A 158 30.28 -0.23 -12.20
C GLN A 158 29.18 0.09 -11.19
N PRO A 159 27.99 -0.52 -11.34
CA PRO A 159 26.88 -0.30 -10.45
C PRO A 159 27.23 -0.74 -9.02
N GLN A 160 26.70 -0.02 -8.05
CA GLN A 160 27.01 -0.22 -6.64
C GLN A 160 25.77 -0.05 -5.78
N ASP A 161 25.77 -0.80 -4.68
CA ASP A 161 24.80 -0.63 -3.62
C ASP A 161 25.17 0.58 -2.75
N GLY A 162 24.17 1.11 -2.08
CA GLY A 162 24.35 2.23 -1.16
C GLY A 162 23.03 2.74 -0.63
N SER A 163 23.02 4.03 -0.28
CA SER A 163 21.86 4.70 0.27
C SER A 163 21.58 6.00 -0.46
N LEU A 164 20.31 6.24 -0.74
CA LEU A 164 19.80 7.50 -1.24
C LEU A 164 19.12 8.25 -0.09
N VAL A 165 19.61 9.43 0.24
CA VAL A 165 18.97 10.34 1.19
C VAL A 165 18.21 11.40 0.41
N VAL A 166 16.92 11.55 0.72
CA VAL A 166 16.05 12.60 0.16
C VAL A 166 15.91 13.69 1.21
N HIS A 167 16.34 14.90 0.88
CA HIS A 167 16.18 16.08 1.72
C HIS A 167 15.07 16.97 1.16
N HIS A 168 14.19 17.43 2.04
CA HIS A 168 12.99 18.17 1.68
C HIS A 168 13.21 19.69 1.72
N HIS A 169 12.35 20.40 1.00
CA HIS A 169 12.39 21.86 0.89
C HIS A 169 12.36 22.51 2.29
N HIS A 170 13.33 23.39 2.56
CA HIS A 170 13.50 24.08 3.84
C HIS A 170 13.63 23.19 5.08
N GLY A 171 13.86 21.88 4.92
CA GLY A 171 13.84 20.94 6.04
C GLY A 171 12.47 20.81 6.69
N ASN A 172 11.40 21.16 5.97
CA ASN A 172 10.03 21.12 6.48
C ASN A 172 9.58 19.70 6.82
N PHE A 173 10.16 18.68 6.20
CA PHE A 173 9.91 17.27 6.47
C PHE A 173 11.23 16.54 6.74
N PRO A 174 11.29 15.54 7.64
CA PRO A 174 12.53 14.83 7.94
C PRO A 174 13.10 14.11 6.71
N SER A 175 14.42 14.20 6.51
CA SER A 175 15.08 13.50 5.40
C SER A 175 14.89 11.99 5.49
N THR A 176 14.50 11.34 4.40
CA THR A 176 14.27 9.89 4.33
C THR A 176 15.42 9.17 3.62
N THR A 177 15.69 7.93 4.01
CA THR A 177 16.79 7.13 3.46
C THR A 177 16.24 5.88 2.78
N TRP A 178 16.71 5.61 1.56
CA TRP A 178 16.24 4.52 0.72
C TRP A 178 17.41 3.67 0.23
N PRO A 179 17.26 2.35 0.13
CA PRO A 179 18.30 1.49 -0.40
C PRO A 179 18.53 1.78 -1.89
N VAL A 180 19.80 1.79 -2.27
CA VAL A 180 20.24 1.70 -3.66
C VAL A 180 20.74 0.28 -3.87
N SER A 181 20.24 -0.38 -4.90
CA SER A 181 20.65 -1.72 -5.30
C SER A 181 21.08 -1.69 -6.75
N ASP A 182 22.32 -2.12 -7.01
CA ASP A 182 22.90 -2.14 -8.35
C ASP A 182 22.81 -0.79 -9.08
N GLY A 183 23.01 0.32 -8.35
CA GLY A 183 22.91 1.67 -8.88
C GLY A 183 21.48 2.16 -9.18
N TYR A 184 20.44 1.41 -8.81
CA TYR A 184 19.03 1.82 -8.96
C TYR A 184 18.37 2.04 -7.60
N PHE A 185 17.37 2.91 -7.57
CA PHE A 185 16.59 3.17 -6.36
C PHE A 185 15.11 3.37 -6.64
N ARG A 186 14.32 3.10 -5.61
CA ARG A 186 12.96 3.61 -5.47
C ARG A 186 12.86 4.35 -4.15
N ALA A 187 12.16 5.48 -4.17
CA ALA A 187 11.95 6.28 -2.97
C ALA A 187 10.53 6.81 -2.91
N LEU A 188 9.92 6.79 -1.73
CA LEU A 188 8.72 7.58 -1.46
C LEU A 188 9.15 8.97 -0.98
N VAL A 189 8.59 9.98 -1.62
CA VAL A 189 8.91 11.38 -1.39
C VAL A 189 7.65 12.09 -0.93
N TYR A 190 7.69 12.60 0.30
CA TYR A 190 6.66 13.50 0.80
C TYR A 190 6.73 14.86 0.08
N LEU A 191 5.57 15.45 -0.21
CA LEU A 191 5.39 16.71 -0.93
C LEU A 191 4.36 17.58 -0.22
N GLU A 192 4.66 18.87 -0.08
CA GLU A 192 3.74 19.90 0.40
C GLU A 192 3.05 20.58 -0.79
N PRO A 193 1.83 21.11 -0.65
CA PRO A 193 1.21 21.91 -1.70
C PRO A 193 2.12 23.05 -2.17
N GLY A 194 2.28 23.16 -3.50
CA GLY A 194 3.18 24.13 -4.13
C GLY A 194 4.52 23.53 -4.57
N PRO A 195 5.57 24.37 -4.75
CA PRO A 195 6.88 23.93 -5.23
C PRO A 195 7.68 23.23 -4.13
N ASN A 196 8.12 22.00 -4.40
CA ASN A 196 8.99 21.21 -3.54
C ASN A 196 10.37 21.11 -4.18
N LYS A 197 11.35 21.87 -3.67
CA LYS A 197 12.76 21.74 -4.08
C LYS A 197 13.42 20.66 -3.23
N LEU A 198 13.69 19.52 -3.84
CA LEU A 198 14.24 18.34 -3.21
C LEU A 198 15.73 18.21 -3.55
N GLN A 199 16.51 17.70 -2.60
CA GLN A 199 17.89 17.28 -2.84
C GLN A 199 18.02 15.79 -2.64
N PHE A 200 18.53 15.10 -3.65
CA PHE A 200 18.83 13.69 -3.62
C PHE A 200 20.33 13.50 -3.43
N GLU A 201 20.71 12.71 -2.42
CA GLU A 201 22.09 12.48 -2.04
C GLU A 201 22.38 10.98 -2.05
N TYR A 202 23.30 10.54 -2.90
CA TYR A 202 23.75 9.16 -2.96
C TYR A 202 25.08 8.97 -2.24
N VAL A 203 25.08 8.02 -1.31
CA VAL A 203 26.23 7.59 -0.54
C VAL A 203 26.48 6.10 -0.81
N SER A 204 27.71 5.74 -1.14
CA SER A 204 28.15 4.35 -1.28
C SER A 204 29.44 4.12 -0.48
N PRO A 205 29.77 2.87 -0.10
CA PRO A 205 31.02 2.56 0.59
C PRO A 205 32.29 2.98 -0.17
N ARG A 206 32.21 3.16 -1.50
CA ARG A 206 33.36 3.53 -2.34
C ARG A 206 33.37 5.01 -2.73
N THR A 207 32.34 5.76 -2.39
CA THR A 207 32.27 7.19 -2.72
C THR A 207 32.82 8.01 -1.55
N ILE A 208 33.91 8.74 -1.78
CA ILE A 208 34.53 9.61 -0.76
C ILE A 208 33.65 10.84 -0.47
N VAL A 209 32.93 11.34 -1.48
CA VAL A 209 32.06 12.51 -1.38
C VAL A 209 30.67 12.14 -1.88
N ALA A 210 29.64 12.44 -1.10
CA ALA A 210 28.26 12.16 -1.48
C ALA A 210 27.88 12.86 -2.79
N LEU A 211 27.25 12.13 -3.71
CA LEU A 211 26.84 12.64 -5.00
C LEU A 211 25.43 13.23 -4.90
N LYS A 212 25.27 14.48 -5.32
CA LYS A 212 24.03 15.24 -5.08
C LYS A 212 23.39 15.71 -6.38
N SER A 213 22.07 15.72 -6.39
CA SER A 213 21.26 16.39 -7.41
C SER A 213 20.08 17.12 -6.78
N GLN A 214 19.61 18.16 -7.47
CA GLN A 214 18.41 18.89 -7.10
C GLN A 214 17.29 18.58 -8.09
N PHE A 215 16.06 18.60 -7.59
CA PHE A 215 14.89 18.27 -8.39
C PHE A 215 13.67 18.98 -7.81
N THR A 216 12.88 19.60 -8.66
CA THR A 216 11.69 20.36 -8.25
C THR A 216 10.43 19.65 -8.71
N ILE A 217 9.51 19.42 -7.78
CA ILE A 217 8.17 18.90 -8.08
C ILE A 217 7.12 19.87 -7.55
N HIS A 218 6.09 20.13 -8.36
CA HIS A 218 4.95 20.92 -7.94
C HIS A 218 3.82 20.00 -7.51
N MET A 219 3.37 20.08 -6.26
CA MET A 219 2.20 19.33 -5.79
C MET A 219 0.99 20.26 -5.78
N MET A 220 -0.11 19.81 -6.39
CA MET A 220 -1.39 20.50 -6.37
C MET A 220 -2.48 19.57 -5.84
N PRO A 221 -3.20 19.94 -4.76
CA PRO A 221 -4.32 19.14 -4.29
C PRO A 221 -5.36 18.92 -5.39
N LEU A 222 -5.84 17.68 -5.52
CA LEU A 222 -6.81 17.31 -6.55
C LEU A 222 -8.22 17.82 -6.21
N ALA A 223 -8.94 18.35 -7.19
CA ALA A 223 -10.37 18.67 -7.07
C ALA A 223 -11.24 17.49 -7.57
N ALA A 224 -11.33 16.43 -6.77
CA ALA A 224 -12.14 15.23 -7.07
C ALA A 224 -12.98 14.80 -5.85
N PRO A 225 -14.00 13.94 -5.98
CA PRO A 225 -14.61 13.29 -4.84
C PRO A 225 -13.57 12.50 -4.02
N PRO A 226 -13.57 12.60 -2.68
CA PRO A 226 -12.61 11.88 -1.86
C PRO A 226 -12.98 10.39 -1.73
N LEU A 227 -11.96 9.56 -1.55
CA LEU A 227 -12.07 8.26 -0.90
C LEU A 227 -12.04 8.47 0.62
N HIS A 228 -13.06 7.98 1.32
CA HIS A 228 -13.12 7.95 2.77
C HIS A 228 -12.52 6.65 3.31
N LEU A 229 -11.67 6.75 4.32
CA LEU A 229 -11.10 5.60 5.01
C LEU A 229 -11.91 5.33 6.28
N VAL A 230 -12.41 4.12 6.44
CA VAL A 230 -13.21 3.71 7.60
C VAL A 230 -12.56 2.51 8.27
N ILE A 231 -12.40 2.55 9.59
CA ILE A 231 -12.18 1.36 10.40
C ILE A 231 -13.51 1.01 11.07
N LEU A 232 -14.00 -0.21 10.78
CA LEU A 232 -15.22 -0.75 11.36
C LEU A 232 -14.90 -1.69 12.52
N LEU A 233 -15.62 -1.50 13.62
CA LEU A 233 -15.54 -2.28 14.85
C LEU A 233 -16.91 -2.90 15.17
N GLY A 234 -16.92 -4.08 15.79
CA GLY A 234 -18.09 -4.56 16.52
C GLY A 234 -18.42 -3.65 17.71
N LYS A 235 -19.68 -3.62 18.15
CA LYS A 235 -20.09 -2.77 19.29
C LYS A 235 -19.30 -3.06 20.57
N ASP A 236 -18.92 -4.30 20.79
CA ASP A 236 -18.15 -4.81 21.94
C ASP A 236 -16.65 -4.99 21.61
N SER A 237 -16.18 -4.48 20.48
CA SER A 237 -14.79 -4.60 20.06
C SER A 237 -13.83 -3.80 20.94
N LEU A 238 -12.70 -4.44 21.26
CA LEU A 238 -11.54 -3.86 21.90
C LEU A 238 -10.64 -3.07 20.93
N GLY A 239 -10.90 -3.14 19.61
CA GLY A 239 -10.13 -2.43 18.59
C GLY A 239 -8.72 -2.98 18.39
N THR A 240 -8.55 -4.30 18.44
CA THR A 240 -7.26 -4.96 18.23
C THR A 240 -7.28 -5.87 17.01
N PHE A 241 -6.12 -6.04 16.37
CA PHE A 241 -5.94 -6.90 15.19
C PHE A 241 -4.95 -8.04 15.45
N ASP A 242 -4.90 -9.02 14.53
CA ASP A 242 -3.96 -10.13 14.61
C ASP A 242 -2.51 -9.67 14.53
N CYS A 243 -1.72 -10.08 15.51
CA CYS A 243 -0.30 -9.78 15.58
C CYS A 243 0.44 -10.98 16.17
N PRO A 244 1.51 -11.47 15.52
CA PRO A 244 2.28 -12.58 16.03
C PRO A 244 3.15 -12.13 17.23
N PRO A 245 3.38 -13.00 18.24
CA PRO A 245 4.09 -12.67 19.49
C PRO A 245 5.42 -11.92 19.32
N GLU A 246 6.19 -12.25 18.29
CA GLU A 246 7.47 -11.66 17.96
C GLU A 246 7.40 -10.18 17.56
N LYS A 247 6.27 -9.74 16.99
CA LYS A 247 6.06 -8.35 16.55
C LYS A 247 5.67 -7.43 17.71
N PHE A 248 5.12 -7.97 18.82
CA PHE A 248 4.77 -7.17 20.00
C PHE A 248 5.96 -6.47 20.67
N LYS A 249 7.19 -6.93 20.40
CA LYS A 249 8.41 -6.27 20.91
C LYS A 249 8.61 -4.87 20.32
N ASN A 250 8.16 -4.67 19.08
CA ASN A 250 8.47 -3.48 18.28
C ASN A 250 7.20 -2.76 17.78
N SER A 251 6.02 -3.34 17.97
CA SER A 251 4.76 -2.80 17.46
C SER A 251 3.61 -3.17 18.39
N SER A 252 2.59 -2.32 18.47
CA SER A 252 1.33 -2.63 19.14
C SER A 252 0.33 -3.21 18.14
N ASN A 253 -0.74 -3.83 18.64
CA ASN A 253 -1.86 -4.30 17.82
C ASN A 253 -3.17 -3.57 18.11
N ASP A 254 -3.07 -2.36 18.67
CA ASP A 254 -4.19 -1.50 19.02
C ASP A 254 -4.74 -0.67 17.84
N LEU A 255 -5.83 0.03 18.12
CA LEU A 255 -6.54 0.85 17.14
C LEU A 255 -5.68 2.02 16.63
N ASP A 256 -4.85 2.64 17.47
CA ASP A 256 -3.95 3.72 17.04
C ASP A 256 -2.94 3.23 16.02
N THR A 257 -2.38 2.04 16.25
CA THR A 257 -1.46 1.38 15.33
C THR A 257 -2.18 0.98 14.03
N ALA A 258 -3.42 0.48 14.12
CA ALA A 258 -4.24 0.18 12.95
C ALA A 258 -4.51 1.43 12.09
N ILE A 259 -4.81 2.57 12.72
CA ILE A 259 -5.00 3.86 12.05
C ILE A 259 -3.72 4.27 11.28
N LYS A 260 -2.55 4.21 11.93
CA LYS A 260 -1.25 4.54 11.30
C LYS A 260 -0.97 3.65 10.10
N LYS A 261 -1.13 2.33 10.26
CA LYS A 261 -0.94 1.33 9.19
C LYS A 261 -1.91 1.56 8.02
N PHE A 262 -3.17 1.85 8.31
CA PHE A 262 -4.17 2.07 7.27
C PHE A 262 -3.91 3.37 6.49
N ARG A 263 -3.50 4.45 7.16
CA ARG A 263 -3.05 5.67 6.46
C ARG A 263 -1.82 5.43 5.60
N MET A 264 -0.82 4.71 6.11
CA MET A 264 0.37 4.41 5.33
C MET A 264 0.03 3.56 4.10
N ALA A 265 -0.81 2.53 4.25
CA ALA A 265 -1.33 1.77 3.11
C ALA A 265 -2.06 2.67 2.10
N ALA A 266 -2.87 3.62 2.57
CA ALA A 266 -3.58 4.56 1.71
C ALA A 266 -2.62 5.43 0.88
N TYR A 267 -1.54 5.97 1.48
CA TYR A 267 -0.50 6.69 0.74
C TYR A 267 0.19 5.80 -0.30
N LEU A 268 0.48 4.54 0.05
CA LEU A 268 1.09 3.58 -0.86
C LEU A 268 0.17 3.27 -2.05
N TRP A 269 -1.14 3.07 -1.81
CA TRP A 269 -2.13 2.87 -2.87
C TRP A 269 -2.18 4.06 -3.81
N GLN A 270 -2.20 5.28 -3.27
CA GLN A 270 -2.25 6.51 -4.05
C GLN A 270 -0.99 6.68 -4.91
N ALA A 271 0.19 6.43 -4.34
CA ALA A 271 1.49 6.53 -5.02
C ALA A 271 1.66 5.46 -6.11
N TYR A 272 1.30 4.21 -5.81
CA TYR A 272 1.30 3.11 -6.77
C TYR A 272 0.36 3.38 -7.94
N THR A 273 -0.88 3.80 -7.65
CA THR A 273 -1.87 4.13 -8.69
C THR A 273 -1.38 5.24 -9.60
N ALA A 274 -0.82 6.31 -9.04
CA ALA A 274 -0.26 7.42 -9.80
C ALA A 274 0.86 6.96 -10.77
N GLU A 275 1.74 6.09 -10.30
CA GLU A 275 2.85 5.56 -11.08
C GLU A 275 2.38 4.60 -12.19
N GLU A 276 1.46 3.67 -11.89
CA GLU A 276 0.93 2.75 -12.89
C GLU A 276 0.11 3.46 -13.97
N MET A 277 -0.69 4.46 -13.59
CA MET A 277 -1.39 5.30 -14.57
C MET A 277 -0.41 6.04 -15.49
N ALA A 278 0.70 6.54 -14.94
CA ALA A 278 1.73 7.22 -15.73
C ALA A 278 2.44 6.25 -16.71
N LYS A 279 2.88 5.08 -16.22
CA LYS A 279 3.52 4.04 -17.06
C LYS A 279 2.62 3.56 -18.20
N ASN A 280 1.32 3.49 -17.94
CA ASN A 280 0.32 3.09 -18.93
C ASN A 280 -0.22 4.27 -19.77
N LYS A 281 0.46 5.43 -19.76
CA LYS A 281 0.17 6.60 -20.61
C LYS A 281 -1.20 7.26 -20.36
N PHE A 282 -1.79 7.06 -19.18
CA PHE A 282 -3.01 7.76 -18.74
C PHE A 282 -2.71 9.06 -17.99
N GLY A 283 -1.44 9.47 -17.94
CA GLY A 283 -0.96 10.54 -17.07
C GLY A 283 -0.84 10.08 -15.62
N ARG A 284 -0.19 10.89 -14.78
CA ARG A 284 0.03 10.60 -13.35
C ARG A 284 -1.22 10.87 -12.52
N ARG A 285 -2.31 10.17 -12.85
CA ARG A 285 -3.63 10.30 -12.23
C ARG A 285 -3.74 9.39 -11.02
N THR A 286 -4.39 9.88 -9.98
CA THR A 286 -4.72 9.10 -8.79
C THR A 286 -5.99 9.67 -8.15
N PHE A 287 -6.55 8.98 -7.16
CA PHE A 287 -7.68 9.47 -6.37
C PHE A 287 -7.16 10.33 -5.21
N ARG A 288 -8.04 11.12 -4.58
CA ARG A 288 -7.71 11.85 -3.34
C ARG A 288 -8.40 11.24 -2.14
N PHE A 289 -7.91 11.56 -0.95
CA PHE A 289 -8.58 11.26 0.31
C PHE A 289 -9.35 12.46 0.84
N GLU A 290 -10.29 12.21 1.75
CA GLU A 290 -10.69 13.24 2.70
C GLU A 290 -9.52 13.46 3.66
N GLU A 291 -9.13 14.72 3.85
CA GLU A 291 -7.99 15.07 4.68
C GLU A 291 -8.44 15.88 5.89
N THR A 292 -7.73 15.71 7.00
CA THR A 292 -7.91 16.47 8.23
C THR A 292 -6.57 17.00 8.71
N TRP A 293 -6.58 18.13 9.40
CA TRP A 293 -5.38 18.67 10.04
C TRP A 293 -5.13 17.95 11.36
N ALA A 294 -4.11 17.09 11.41
CA ALA A 294 -3.80 16.28 12.58
C ALA A 294 -2.29 16.10 12.77
N THR A 295 -1.89 15.65 13.97
CA THR A 295 -0.52 15.21 14.24
C THR A 295 -0.16 14.06 13.29
N GLU A 296 0.96 14.21 12.59
CA GLU A 296 1.33 13.36 11.47
C GLU A 296 1.62 11.90 11.87
N SER A 297 1.30 10.97 10.96
CA SER A 297 1.64 9.55 11.01
C SER A 297 2.49 9.07 9.83
N ILE A 298 2.70 9.89 8.78
CA ILE A 298 3.57 9.57 7.64
C ILE A 298 4.99 9.27 8.12
N SER A 299 5.53 10.01 9.09
CA SER A 299 6.87 9.77 9.63
C SER A 299 6.85 9.75 11.14
N HIS A 300 7.52 8.77 11.75
CA HIS A 300 7.70 8.72 13.19
C HIS A 300 8.72 9.76 13.72
N ARG A 301 9.40 10.47 12.81
CA ARG A 301 10.35 11.55 13.13
C ARG A 301 9.74 12.94 12.96
N ASP A 302 8.59 13.02 12.29
CA ASP A 302 7.88 14.27 12.12
C ASP A 302 6.97 14.53 13.32
N LYS A 303 7.04 15.76 13.85
CA LYS A 303 6.27 16.19 15.02
C LYS A 303 5.29 17.30 14.67
N MET A 304 5.32 17.80 13.44
CA MET A 304 4.45 18.88 13.00
C MET A 304 3.10 18.32 12.55
N PRO A 305 1.98 19.00 12.85
CA PRO A 305 0.69 18.63 12.29
C PRO A 305 0.63 18.97 10.80
N ARG A 306 -0.13 18.17 10.04
CA ARG A 306 -0.28 18.27 8.58
C ARG A 306 -1.68 17.87 8.14
N ASN A 307 -1.99 18.11 6.87
CA ASN A 307 -3.15 17.50 6.22
C ASN A 307 -2.85 16.03 5.94
N VAL A 308 -3.61 15.14 6.57
CA VAL A 308 -3.47 13.68 6.46
C VAL A 308 -4.79 13.03 6.10
N PRO A 309 -4.82 11.87 5.42
CA PRO A 309 -6.04 11.09 5.21
C PRO A 309 -6.77 10.85 6.52
N ASN A 310 -8.02 11.28 6.56
CA ASN A 310 -8.90 11.08 7.69
C ASN A 310 -9.33 9.61 7.75
N VAL A 311 -9.28 9.02 8.95
CA VAL A 311 -9.72 7.66 9.20
C VAL A 311 -10.90 7.73 10.16
N HIS A 312 -12.10 7.46 9.65
CA HIS A 312 -13.32 7.43 10.43
C HIS A 312 -13.41 6.12 11.22
N ILE A 313 -13.73 6.21 12.50
CA ILE A 313 -13.89 5.04 13.37
C ILE A 313 -15.39 4.82 13.59
N LEU A 314 -15.90 3.70 13.08
CA LEU A 314 -17.32 3.35 13.14
C LEU A 314 -17.50 2.10 14.00
N ARG A 315 -18.55 2.08 14.83
CA ARG A 315 -19.01 0.88 15.53
C ARG A 315 -20.29 0.37 14.88
N SER A 316 -20.31 -0.91 14.53
CA SER A 316 -21.48 -1.64 14.05
C SER A 316 -22.41 -1.96 15.22
N GLU A 317 -23.70 -2.13 14.93
CA GLU A 317 -24.68 -2.71 15.87
C GLU A 317 -24.43 -4.21 16.14
N LYS A 318 -23.63 -4.87 15.29
CA LYS A 318 -23.20 -6.25 15.47
C LYS A 318 -22.07 -6.38 16.48
N THR A 319 -22.10 -7.47 17.25
CA THR A 319 -21.01 -7.89 18.11
C THR A 319 -19.83 -8.42 17.30
N VAL A 320 -18.65 -8.48 17.91
CA VAL A 320 -17.47 -9.14 17.36
C VAL A 320 -17.77 -10.60 17.03
N ALA A 321 -18.52 -11.30 17.89
CA ALA A 321 -18.91 -12.69 17.66
C ALA A 321 -19.78 -12.84 16.39
N GLU A 322 -20.74 -11.95 16.18
CA GLU A 322 -21.56 -11.93 14.95
C GLU A 322 -20.73 -11.59 13.71
N ILE A 323 -19.79 -10.64 13.80
CA ILE A 323 -18.87 -10.30 12.69
C ILE A 323 -17.93 -11.47 12.36
N ARG A 324 -17.54 -12.26 13.36
CA ARG A 324 -16.64 -13.42 13.20
C ARG A 324 -17.38 -14.74 12.91
N ASP A 325 -18.70 -14.71 12.71
CA ASP A 325 -19.48 -15.92 12.44
C ASP A 325 -18.94 -16.65 11.19
N HIS A 326 -18.65 -17.95 11.32
CA HIS A 326 -18.14 -18.77 10.23
C HIS A 326 -19.11 -18.84 9.04
N ASP A 327 -20.43 -18.70 9.26
CA ASP A 327 -21.42 -18.74 8.18
C ASP A 327 -21.36 -17.51 7.25
N ILE A 328 -20.79 -16.40 7.71
CA ILE A 328 -20.66 -15.16 6.94
C ILE A 328 -19.24 -14.93 6.39
N ALA A 329 -18.26 -15.71 6.84
CA ALA A 329 -16.89 -15.65 6.34
C ALA A 329 -16.84 -16.02 4.85
N GLN A 330 -16.33 -15.11 4.02
CA GLN A 330 -16.37 -15.24 2.56
C GLN A 330 -15.63 -16.49 2.06
N GLN A 331 -14.55 -16.85 2.74
CA GLN A 331 -13.65 -17.95 2.37
C GLN A 331 -14.18 -19.31 2.78
N ASN A 332 -15.21 -19.37 3.63
CA ASN A 332 -15.73 -20.64 4.12
C ASN A 332 -16.53 -21.32 2.99
N PRO A 333 -16.11 -22.50 2.48
CA PRO A 333 -16.88 -23.19 1.45
C PRO A 333 -18.30 -23.57 1.92
N ASN A 334 -18.47 -23.82 3.23
CA ASN A 334 -19.73 -24.19 3.85
C ASN A 334 -20.55 -22.99 4.34
N GLY A 335 -20.04 -21.76 4.20
CA GLY A 335 -20.71 -20.55 4.67
C GLY A 335 -22.02 -20.30 3.91
N LYS A 336 -23.11 -20.05 4.64
CA LYS A 336 -24.46 -19.87 4.08
C LYS A 336 -24.80 -18.41 3.74
N ARG A 337 -24.07 -17.45 4.30
CA ARG A 337 -24.36 -16.01 4.26
C ARG A 337 -23.11 -15.18 3.91
N LYS A 338 -22.30 -15.66 2.96
CA LYS A 338 -20.97 -15.13 2.61
C LYS A 338 -20.91 -13.69 2.09
N GLY A 339 -22.05 -13.05 1.85
CA GLY A 339 -22.15 -11.63 1.49
C GLY A 339 -22.51 -10.72 2.66
N GLU A 340 -22.80 -11.26 3.84
CA GLU A 340 -23.39 -10.49 4.95
C GLU A 340 -22.42 -9.48 5.56
N LEU A 341 -21.10 -9.76 5.55
CA LEU A 341 -20.10 -8.78 6.00
C LEU A 341 -20.17 -7.46 5.23
N TRP A 342 -20.51 -7.49 3.95
CA TRP A 342 -20.69 -6.29 3.15
C TRP A 342 -21.93 -5.50 3.60
N ASN A 343 -23.04 -6.18 3.90
CA ASN A 343 -24.26 -5.55 4.41
C ASN A 343 -24.03 -4.89 5.78
N ILE A 344 -23.33 -5.58 6.69
CA ILE A 344 -22.99 -5.06 8.03
C ILE A 344 -22.15 -3.77 7.91
N ALA A 345 -21.16 -3.76 7.02
CA ALA A 345 -20.36 -2.57 6.76
C ALA A 345 -21.18 -1.45 6.11
N TYR A 346 -22.05 -1.80 5.15
CA TYR A 346 -22.89 -0.84 4.45
C TYR A 346 -23.82 -0.11 5.42
N GLU A 347 -24.52 -0.83 6.31
CA GLU A 347 -25.43 -0.25 7.31
C GLU A 347 -24.73 0.77 8.23
N ALA A 348 -23.53 0.42 8.71
CA ALA A 348 -22.73 1.32 9.55
C ALA A 348 -22.27 2.57 8.78
N VAL A 349 -21.81 2.41 7.54
CA VAL A 349 -21.36 3.52 6.67
C VAL A 349 -22.54 4.42 6.27
N GLU A 350 -23.69 3.85 5.92
CA GLU A 350 -24.90 4.58 5.56
C GLU A 350 -25.40 5.43 6.72
N THR A 351 -25.45 4.85 7.92
CA THR A 351 -25.84 5.58 9.14
C THR A 351 -24.89 6.75 9.40
N TYR A 352 -23.57 6.51 9.35
CA TYR A 352 -22.56 7.53 9.67
C TYR A 352 -22.51 8.67 8.64
N PHE A 353 -22.53 8.35 7.35
CA PHE A 353 -22.41 9.35 6.28
C PHE A 353 -23.75 9.94 5.82
N SER A 354 -24.88 9.46 6.37
CA SER A 354 -26.27 9.90 6.16
C SER A 354 -26.41 11.01 5.11
N PRO A 355 -26.99 10.71 3.93
CA PRO A 355 -26.82 11.56 2.75
C PRO A 355 -27.35 12.96 3.03
N LYS A 356 -26.46 13.96 2.97
CA LYS A 356 -26.84 15.36 3.14
C LYS A 356 -27.65 15.89 1.96
N SER A 357 -27.56 15.21 0.81
CA SER A 357 -28.36 15.47 -0.39
C SER A 357 -28.50 14.21 -1.24
N LEU A 358 -29.50 14.18 -2.13
CA LEU A 358 -29.77 13.05 -3.04
C LEU A 358 -28.62 12.72 -4.01
N TYR A 359 -27.65 13.62 -4.19
CA TYR A 359 -26.56 13.48 -5.16
C TYR A 359 -25.18 13.27 -4.52
N ASP A 360 -25.10 13.15 -3.20
CA ASP A 360 -23.83 13.04 -2.48
C ASP A 360 -23.28 11.60 -2.50
N LYS A 361 -22.61 11.23 -3.60
CA LYS A 361 -21.99 9.92 -3.75
C LYS A 361 -20.73 9.79 -2.87
N LYS A 362 -20.64 8.73 -2.07
CA LYS A 362 -19.50 8.39 -1.21
C LYS A 362 -18.71 7.23 -1.79
N TYR A 363 -17.38 7.37 -1.80
CA TYR A 363 -16.45 6.29 -2.07
C TYR A 363 -15.77 5.94 -0.75
N VAL A 364 -15.83 4.67 -0.33
CA VAL A 364 -15.41 4.26 1.02
C VAL A 364 -14.56 3.01 0.95
N ALA A 365 -13.41 3.02 1.62
CA ALA A 365 -12.62 1.82 1.90
C ALA A 365 -12.81 1.48 3.38
N VAL A 366 -13.36 0.29 3.66
CA VAL A 366 -13.62 -0.18 5.02
C VAL A 366 -12.64 -1.29 5.40
N LEU A 367 -11.87 -1.03 6.44
CA LEU A 367 -11.06 -1.99 7.15
C LEU A 367 -11.86 -2.51 8.36
N ILE A 368 -12.20 -3.80 8.37
CA ILE A 368 -12.83 -4.45 9.54
C ILE A 368 -11.73 -4.82 10.52
N VAL A 369 -11.61 -4.11 11.64
CA VAL A 369 -10.50 -4.33 12.59
C VAL A 369 -10.61 -5.67 13.29
N ASP A 370 -11.83 -6.17 13.45
CA ASP A 370 -12.11 -7.39 14.17
C ASP A 370 -11.86 -8.66 13.35
N SER A 371 -11.25 -8.59 12.16
CA SER A 371 -10.86 -9.83 11.46
C SER A 371 -9.89 -10.66 12.31
N LYS A 372 -10.06 -11.98 12.26
CA LYS A 372 -9.29 -12.91 13.09
C LYS A 372 -9.02 -14.22 12.36
N TRP A 373 -7.77 -14.67 12.40
CA TRP A 373 -7.38 -16.01 11.98
C TRP A 373 -7.84 -17.04 13.00
N ASP A 374 -8.56 -18.05 12.50
CA ASP A 374 -8.97 -19.23 13.23
C ASP A 374 -8.14 -20.42 12.74
N PRO A 375 -7.07 -20.82 13.47
CA PRO A 375 -6.14 -21.85 13.03
C PRO A 375 -6.75 -23.26 13.07
N ASP A 376 -7.80 -23.49 13.86
CA ASP A 376 -8.40 -24.82 14.03
C ASP A 376 -9.19 -25.23 12.79
N VAL A 377 -9.84 -24.26 12.14
CA VAL A 377 -10.59 -24.47 10.88
C VAL A 377 -9.88 -23.90 9.65
N GLY A 378 -8.76 -23.18 9.83
CA GLY A 378 -7.99 -22.59 8.75
C GLY A 378 -8.75 -21.49 8.01
N LEU A 379 -9.43 -20.60 8.74
CA LEU A 379 -10.33 -19.59 8.19
C LEU A 379 -10.02 -18.20 8.74
N ILE A 380 -10.14 -17.17 7.88
CA ILE A 380 -10.15 -15.78 8.33
C ILE A 380 -11.59 -15.35 8.59
N THR A 381 -11.94 -15.17 9.85
CA THR A 381 -13.24 -14.63 10.28
C THR A 381 -13.25 -13.11 10.25
N GLY A 382 -14.42 -12.49 10.07
CA GLY A 382 -14.55 -11.03 9.98
C GLY A 382 -13.81 -10.41 8.80
N HIS A 383 -13.45 -11.20 7.78
CA HIS A 383 -12.79 -10.77 6.56
C HIS A 383 -13.64 -11.12 5.33
N ALA A 384 -13.72 -10.16 4.41
CA ALA A 384 -14.16 -10.39 3.04
C ALA A 384 -13.42 -9.40 2.13
N ALA A 385 -13.01 -9.82 0.94
CA ALA A 385 -12.54 -8.97 -0.13
C ALA A 385 -13.70 -8.76 -1.12
N LEU A 386 -14.52 -7.74 -0.85
CA LEU A 386 -15.73 -7.43 -1.62
C LEU A 386 -15.78 -5.95 -1.96
N GLY A 387 -16.22 -5.64 -3.19
CA GLY A 387 -16.46 -4.29 -3.66
C GLY A 387 -17.79 -4.20 -4.38
N GLY A 388 -18.47 -3.06 -4.26
CA GLY A 388 -19.76 -2.85 -4.91
C GLY A 388 -20.35 -1.48 -4.57
N GLY A 389 -21.59 -1.26 -4.99
CA GLY A 389 -22.29 -0.02 -4.70
C GLY A 389 -23.79 -0.23 -4.53
N ALA A 390 -24.38 0.50 -3.58
CA ALA A 390 -25.81 0.60 -3.37
C ALA A 390 -26.14 2.03 -2.92
N GLY A 391 -27.28 2.56 -3.40
CA GLY A 391 -27.67 3.94 -3.14
C GLY A 391 -26.55 4.94 -3.49
N PHE A 392 -26.20 5.79 -2.53
CA PHE A 392 -25.15 6.80 -2.68
C PHE A 392 -23.75 6.29 -2.32
N ILE A 393 -23.58 5.04 -1.91
CA ILE A 393 -22.30 4.50 -1.42
C ILE A 393 -21.67 3.58 -2.47
N GLN A 394 -20.37 3.75 -2.70
CA GLN A 394 -19.50 2.79 -3.38
C GLN A 394 -18.44 2.37 -2.37
N MET A 395 -18.38 1.08 -2.06
CA MET A 395 -17.60 0.60 -0.93
C MET A 395 -16.81 -0.65 -1.29
N GLY A 396 -15.54 -0.64 -0.92
CA GLY A 396 -14.70 -1.83 -0.81
C GLY A 396 -14.49 -2.17 0.66
N ILE A 397 -14.58 -3.44 1.02
CA ILE A 397 -14.29 -3.93 2.37
C ILE A 397 -13.12 -4.92 2.33
N PHE A 398 -12.34 -4.93 3.40
CA PHE A 398 -11.29 -5.91 3.68
C PHE A 398 -11.03 -5.99 5.18
N GLY A 399 -10.25 -7.00 5.57
CA GLY A 399 -10.05 -7.37 6.96
C GLY A 399 -8.67 -7.03 7.48
N SER A 400 -8.51 -6.97 8.79
CA SER A 400 -7.27 -6.56 9.47
C SER A 400 -6.21 -7.65 9.63
N HIS A 401 -6.48 -8.89 9.18
CA HIS A 401 -5.65 -10.06 9.46
C HIS A 401 -4.18 -9.90 8.99
N SER A 402 -3.94 -9.08 7.95
CA SER A 402 -2.60 -8.79 7.42
C SER A 402 -1.94 -7.53 8.01
N LEU A 403 -2.61 -6.76 8.89
CA LEU A 403 -2.06 -5.49 9.38
C LEU A 403 -0.73 -5.66 10.13
N HIS A 404 -0.46 -6.82 10.72
CA HIS A 404 0.81 -7.08 11.40
C HIS A 404 2.04 -6.83 10.53
N SER A 405 1.95 -7.01 9.21
CA SER A 405 3.07 -6.80 8.29
C SER A 405 3.12 -5.39 7.69
N TRP A 406 2.07 -4.59 7.81
CA TRP A 406 1.99 -3.28 7.16
C TRP A 406 2.89 -2.24 7.84
N PRO A 407 3.48 -1.28 7.10
CA PRO A 407 4.29 -0.21 7.69
C PRO A 407 3.42 0.77 8.48
N THR A 408 3.93 1.28 9.59
CA THR A 408 3.27 2.36 10.38
C THR A 408 3.64 3.75 9.89
N SER A 409 4.80 3.88 9.24
CA SER A 409 5.36 5.13 8.73
C SER A 409 6.19 4.89 7.46
N ILE A 410 6.57 5.96 6.76
CA ILE A 410 7.34 5.94 5.52
C ILE A 410 8.71 5.28 5.70
N GLU A 411 9.32 5.44 6.89
CA GLU A 411 10.58 4.79 7.23
C GLU A 411 10.46 3.27 7.40
N ASP A 412 9.27 2.76 7.72
CA ASP A 412 9.04 1.32 7.93
C ASP A 412 8.78 0.58 6.61
N VAL A 413 8.54 1.29 5.51
CA VAL A 413 8.13 0.70 4.23
C VAL A 413 9.14 -0.33 3.74
N VAL A 414 10.44 0.01 3.76
CA VAL A 414 11.49 -0.91 3.28
C VAL A 414 11.58 -2.15 4.15
N SER A 415 11.60 -1.99 5.48
CA SER A 415 11.73 -3.13 6.40
C SER A 415 10.53 -4.04 6.33
N CYS A 416 9.31 -3.51 6.19
CA CYS A 416 8.10 -4.30 5.98
C CYS A 416 8.12 -5.05 4.64
N PHE A 417 8.47 -4.37 3.54
CA PHE A 417 8.42 -4.94 2.18
C PHE A 417 9.60 -5.87 1.86
N THR A 418 10.53 -6.02 2.80
CA THR A 418 11.67 -6.95 2.69
C THR A 418 11.73 -7.93 3.87
N ASP A 419 10.66 -8.01 4.67
CA ASP A 419 10.57 -8.91 5.81
C ASP A 419 10.31 -10.35 5.35
N CYS A 420 11.38 -11.09 5.10
CA CYS A 420 11.35 -12.49 4.71
C CYS A 420 10.99 -13.47 5.86
N THR A 421 10.53 -12.97 7.01
CA THR A 421 10.01 -13.84 8.09
C THR A 421 8.89 -14.71 7.54
N ARG A 422 8.97 -16.03 7.79
CA ARG A 422 7.99 -16.99 7.30
C ARG A 422 6.71 -16.92 8.11
N THR A 423 5.58 -16.95 7.41
CA THR A 423 4.26 -17.00 8.02
C THR A 423 4.07 -18.33 8.73
N ASP A 424 3.79 -18.27 10.03
CA ASP A 424 3.38 -19.42 10.83
C ASP A 424 1.84 -19.45 10.92
N THR A 425 1.24 -20.39 10.20
CA THR A 425 -0.24 -20.55 10.15
C THR A 425 -0.84 -21.03 11.46
N LYS A 426 -0.03 -21.35 12.48
CA LYS A 426 -0.51 -21.56 13.84
C LYS A 426 -0.89 -20.26 14.54
N MET A 427 -0.40 -19.11 14.05
CA MET A 427 -0.54 -17.82 14.71
C MET A 427 -1.26 -16.79 13.86
N ILE A 428 -1.03 -16.79 12.55
CA ILE A 428 -1.54 -15.78 11.61
C ILE A 428 -1.99 -16.41 10.31
N ALA A 429 -2.85 -15.73 9.57
CA ALA A 429 -3.39 -16.23 8.31
C ALA A 429 -2.31 -16.30 7.21
N ASN A 430 -2.37 -17.35 6.39
CA ASN A 430 -1.77 -17.38 5.06
C ASN A 430 -2.89 -17.35 4.02
N ASP A 431 -3.42 -16.16 3.76
CA ASP A 431 -4.60 -16.01 2.92
C ASP A 431 -4.34 -16.51 1.49
N ALA A 432 -5.24 -17.34 0.97
CA ALA A 432 -5.15 -18.03 -0.32
C ALA A 432 -3.84 -18.82 -0.58
N GLY A 433 -3.00 -19.01 0.44
CA GLY A 433 -1.64 -19.55 0.26
C GLY A 433 -0.64 -18.54 -0.34
N GLU A 434 -1.01 -17.26 -0.46
CA GLU A 434 -0.24 -16.21 -1.12
C GLU A 434 0.56 -15.32 -0.16
N SER A 435 0.40 -15.52 1.16
CA SER A 435 1.09 -14.79 2.22
C SER A 435 2.17 -15.67 2.88
N GLY A 436 3.10 -16.22 2.09
CA GLY A 436 4.14 -17.16 2.56
C GLY A 436 5.32 -16.52 3.33
N SER A 437 5.38 -15.19 3.34
CA SER A 437 6.24 -14.36 4.18
C SER A 437 5.43 -13.13 4.62
N TYR A 438 6.00 -12.31 5.50
CA TYR A 438 5.32 -11.10 5.95
C TYR A 438 5.19 -10.04 4.84
N TRP A 439 6.12 -9.99 3.89
CA TRP A 439 6.02 -9.13 2.70
C TRP A 439 5.20 -9.75 1.57
#